data_AF-A0A9D8PVW0-F1
#
_entry.id   AF-A0A9D8PVW0-F1
#
_cell.length_a   1.000
_cell.length_b   1.000
_cell.length_c   1.000
_cell.angle_alpha   90.00
_cell.angle_beta   90.00
_cell.angle_gamma   90.00
#
_symmetry.space_group_name_H-M   'P 1'
#
loop_
_entity.id
_entity.type
_entity.pdbx_description
1 polymer ?
#
loop_
_entity_poly.entity_id
_entity_poly.type
_entity_poly.pdbx_seq_one_letter_code
_entity_poly.pdbx_strand_id
1 'polypeptide(L)' 'MSMHAYGAAIDINTRFADYWLWARAPKAGPIPYRNRIPQAIVDVFERHGFIWGGKWYHYDTMHFEYRPELLPAAR' A
#
# COMPACT_ATOMS: atom_id res chain seq x y z
N MET A 1 9.42 12.63 -1.80
CA MET A 1 10.16 11.80 -2.78
C MET A 1 9.51 10.42 -2.79
N SER A 2 9.39 9.76 -3.94
CA SER A 2 8.69 8.47 -4.07
C SER A 2 9.69 7.30 -4.18
N MET A 3 9.38 6.16 -3.55
CA MET A 3 10.20 4.94 -3.63
C MET A 3 10.28 4.34 -5.05
N HIS A 4 9.32 4.68 -5.91
CA HIS A 4 9.37 4.36 -7.35
C HIS A 4 10.61 4.94 -8.03
N ALA A 5 11.05 6.14 -7.64
CA ALA A 5 12.23 6.78 -8.23
C ALA A 5 13.54 6.03 -7.89
N TYR A 6 13.53 5.20 -6.85
CA TYR A 6 14.67 4.40 -6.42
C TYR A 6 14.58 2.93 -6.89
N GLY A 7 13.57 2.57 -7.69
CA GLY A 7 13.33 1.19 -8.09
C GLY A 7 12.94 0.26 -6.94
N ALA A 8 12.47 0.82 -5.83
CA ALA A 8 12.13 0.10 -4.60
C ALA A 8 10.62 0.15 -4.30
N ALA A 9 9.78 0.42 -5.30
CA ALA A 9 8.34 0.26 -5.19
C ALA A 9 7.74 -0.30 -6.47
N ILE A 10 6.61 -0.97 -6.32
CA ILE A 10 5.84 -1.57 -7.40
C ILE A 10 4.36 -1.30 -7.13
N ASP A 11 3.65 -0.88 -8.17
CA ASP A 11 2.19 -0.76 -8.14
C ASP A 11 1.56 -1.91 -8.92
N ILE A 12 0.63 -2.64 -8.32
CA ILE A 12 -0.04 -3.77 -8.96
C ILE A 12 -1.51 -3.47 -9.28
N ASN A 13 -1.96 -4.03 -10.40
CA ASN A 13 -3.37 -4.12 -10.76
C ASN A 13 -4.14 -2.79 -10.63
N THR A 14 -3.57 -1.70 -11.15
CA THR A 14 -4.02 -0.31 -10.94
C THR A 14 -5.49 -0.06 -11.31
N ARG A 15 -6.04 -0.85 -12.23
CA ARG A 15 -7.47 -0.85 -12.59
C ARG A 15 -8.40 -1.14 -11.40
N PHE A 16 -7.94 -1.93 -10.45
CA PHE A 16 -8.70 -2.31 -9.25
C PHE A 16 -8.19 -1.61 -7.99
N ALA A 17 -7.31 -0.63 -8.14
CA ALA A 17 -6.79 0.13 -7.01
C ALA A 17 -7.83 1.09 -6.47
N ASP A 18 -7.77 1.26 -5.16
CA ASP A 18 -8.44 2.28 -4.38
C ASP A 18 -7.37 3.16 -3.72
N TYR A 19 -7.46 4.47 -3.95
CA TYR A 19 -6.59 5.49 -3.38
C TYR A 19 -7.43 6.46 -2.57
N TRP A 20 -6.95 6.83 -1.39
CA TRP A 20 -7.69 7.62 -0.41
C TRP A 20 -8.28 8.92 -0.99
N LEU A 21 -7.56 9.58 -1.90
CA LEU A 21 -8.00 10.85 -2.49
C LEU A 21 -9.17 10.67 -3.47
N TRP A 22 -9.29 9.50 -4.10
CA TRP A 22 -10.39 9.18 -5.02
C TRP A 22 -11.70 8.88 -4.29
N ALA A 23 -11.62 8.52 -3.01
CA ALA A 23 -12.77 8.11 -2.22
C ALA A 23 -13.72 9.27 -1.85
N ARG A 24 -13.46 10.49 -2.35
CA ARG A 24 -14.24 11.72 -2.07
C ARG A 24 -14.52 11.89 -0.58
N ALA A 25 -13.45 11.84 0.22
CA ALA A 25 -13.56 12.01 1.67
C ALA A 25 -14.37 13.28 2.01
N PRO A 26 -15.28 13.22 3.00
CA PRO A 26 -16.02 14.40 3.44
C PRO A 26 -15.05 15.51 3.88
N LYS A 27 -15.42 16.79 3.70
CA LYS A 27 -14.61 17.94 4.16
C LYS A 27 -14.24 17.86 5.66
N ALA A 28 -15.05 17.15 6.43
CA ALA A 28 -14.77 16.75 7.81
C ALA A 28 -15.32 15.32 8.01
N GLY A 29 -14.45 14.37 8.34
CA GLY A 29 -14.83 12.98 8.60
C GLY A 29 -13.70 11.99 8.32
N PRO A 30 -13.83 10.73 8.77
CA PRO A 30 -12.85 9.68 8.50
C PRO A 30 -12.81 9.36 7.00
N ILE A 31 -11.62 9.01 6.50
CA ILE A 31 -11.44 8.55 5.12
C ILE A 31 -12.12 7.18 4.98
N PRO A 32 -13.09 7.01 4.07
CA PRO A 32 -13.72 5.71 3.87
C PRO A 32 -12.71 4.75 3.29
N TYR A 33 -12.51 3.62 3.96
CA TYR A 33 -11.59 2.58 3.53
C TYR A 33 -12.22 1.67 2.47
N ARG A 34 -11.46 1.36 1.42
CA ARG A 34 -11.84 0.40 0.39
C ARG A 34 -10.59 -0.33 -0.08
N ASN A 35 -10.67 -1.66 -0.19
CA ASN A 35 -9.60 -2.49 -0.72
C ASN A 35 -10.18 -3.61 -1.59
N ARG A 36 -9.52 -3.86 -2.72
CA ARG A 36 -9.82 -4.95 -3.66
C ARG A 36 -8.61 -5.86 -3.91
N ILE A 37 -7.47 -5.60 -3.31
CA ILE A 37 -6.29 -6.47 -3.35
C ILE A 37 -6.53 -7.66 -2.43
N PRO A 38 -6.48 -8.91 -2.93
CA PRO A 38 -6.58 -10.10 -2.11
C PRO A 38 -5.50 -10.15 -1.03
N GLN A 39 -5.89 -10.50 0.20
CA GLN A 39 -4.96 -10.56 1.34
C GLN A 39 -3.76 -11.48 1.07
N ALA A 40 -3.95 -12.59 0.35
CA ALA A 40 -2.86 -13.50 -0.01
C ALA A 40 -1.74 -12.82 -0.81
N ILE A 41 -2.06 -11.81 -1.62
CA ILE A 41 -1.04 -11.03 -2.35
C ILE A 41 -0.26 -10.16 -1.36
N VAL A 42 -0.98 -9.45 -0.47
CA VAL A 42 -0.38 -8.64 0.59
C VAL A 42 0.58 -9.48 1.42
N ASP A 43 0.14 -10.65 1.89
CA ASP A 43 0.94 -11.54 2.73
C ASP A 43 2.22 -12.03 2.01
N VAL A 44 2.16 -12.28 0.69
CA VAL A 44 3.35 -12.63 -0.10
C VAL A 44 4.35 -11.48 -0.10
N PHE A 45 3.90 -10.27 -0.43
CA PHE A 45 4.78 -9.10 -0.46
C PHE A 45 5.40 -8.82 0.92
N GLU A 46 4.60 -8.84 1.98
CA GLU A 46 5.06 -8.56 3.34
C GLU A 46 6.07 -9.60 3.84
N ARG A 47 5.90 -10.88 3.50
CA ARG A 47 6.91 -11.92 3.78
C ARG A 47 8.25 -11.67 3.08
N HIS A 48 8.26 -10.90 1.99
CA HIS A 48 9.46 -10.60 1.21
C HIS A 48 10.00 -9.18 1.46
N GLY A 49 9.61 -8.53 2.56
CA GLY A 49 10.21 -7.26 2.96
C GLY A 49 9.53 -6.01 2.40
N PHE A 50 8.37 -6.16 1.76
CA PHE A 50 7.57 -5.03 1.31
C PHE A 50 6.62 -4.54 2.41
N ILE A 51 6.33 -3.25 2.38
CA ILE A 51 5.27 -2.59 3.13
C ILE A 51 4.17 -2.23 2.16
N TRP A 52 2.93 -2.54 2.54
CA TRP A 52 1.77 -2.29 1.69
C TRP A 52 1.08 -0.96 2.03
N GLY A 53 0.90 -0.12 1.00
CA GLY A 53 0.24 1.19 1.10
C GLY A 53 -1.23 1.12 1.51
N GLY A 54 -1.88 -0.03 1.35
CA GLY A 54 -3.26 -0.25 1.80
C GLY A 54 -3.45 -0.30 3.32
N LYS A 55 -2.37 -0.33 4.12
CA LYS A 55 -2.42 -0.24 5.59
C LYS A 55 -2.28 1.18 6.12
N TRP A 56 -2.00 2.17 5.27
CA TRP A 56 -1.84 3.56 5.71
C TRP A 56 -3.18 4.24 5.96
N TYR A 57 -3.19 5.29 6.79
CA TYR A 57 -4.39 6.12 6.97
C TYR A 57 -4.80 6.78 5.64
N HIS A 58 -3.83 7.38 4.95
CA HIS A 58 -3.94 7.84 3.56
C HIS A 58 -3.57 6.69 2.63
N TYR A 59 -4.45 5.68 2.57
CA TYR A 59 -4.15 4.42 1.89
C TYR A 59 -3.92 4.56 0.38
N ASP A 60 -3.03 3.72 -0.13
CA ASP A 60 -2.77 3.52 -1.56
C ASP A 60 -2.66 2.02 -1.85
N THR A 61 -3.77 1.41 -2.26
CA THR A 61 -3.88 -0.06 -2.24
C THR A 61 -3.07 -0.75 -3.34
N MET A 62 -2.72 -0.07 -4.43
CA MET A 62 -1.84 -0.64 -5.45
C MET A 62 -0.38 -0.71 -5.00
N HIS A 63 0.00 0.13 -4.03
CA HIS A 63 1.38 0.47 -3.75
C HIS A 63 2.04 -0.51 -2.78
N PHE A 64 3.19 -1.03 -3.19
CA PHE A 64 4.08 -1.83 -2.36
C PHE A 64 5.47 -1.22 -2.41
N GLU A 65 6.03 -0.83 -1.27
CA GLU A 65 7.39 -0.32 -1.17
C GLU A 65 8.29 -1.33 -0.43
N TYR A 66 9.45 -1.64 -1.01
CA TYR A 66 10.45 -2.50 -0.42
C TYR A 66 11.25 -1.72 0.63
N ARG A 67 10.99 -2.02 1.91
CA ARG A 67 11.58 -1.34 3.07
C ARG A 67 11.96 -2.35 4.16
N PRO A 68 12.77 -3.38 3.83
CA PRO A 68 13.12 -4.44 4.77
C PRO A 68 13.80 -3.90 6.04
N GLU A 69 14.48 -2.76 5.95
CA GLU A 69 15.15 -2.11 7.07
C GLU A 69 14.19 -1.57 8.14
N LEU A 70 12.89 -1.46 7.83
CA LEU A 70 11.85 -1.05 8.77
C LEU A 70 11.17 -2.25 9.46
N LEU A 71 11.49 -3.48 9.03
CA LEU A 71 10.88 -4.70 9.55
C LEU A 71 11.81 -5.35 10.59
N PRO A 72 11.25 -6.12 11.53
CA PRO A 72 12.07 -6.93 12.43
C PRO A 72 13.00 -7.83 11.63
N ALA A 73 14.20 -8.09 12.17
CA ALA A 73 15.11 -9.06 11.58
C ALA A 73 14.36 -10.39 11.34
N ALA A 74 14.46 -10.91 10.11
CA ALA A 74 13.92 -12.22 9.79
C ALA A 74 14.52 -13.24 10.77
N ARG A 75 13.66 -14.00 11.44
CA ARG A 75 14.07 -15.12 12.29
C ARG A 75 14.53 -16.28 11.43
#